data_AF-A0A962XZM6-F1
#
_entry.id   AF-A0A962XZM6-F1
#
_cell.length_a   1.000
_cell.length_b   1.000
_cell.length_c   1.000
_cell.angle_alpha   90.00
_cell.angle_beta   90.00
_cell.angle_gamma   90.00
#
_symmetry.space_group_name_H-M   'P 1'
#
loop_
_entity.id
_entity.type
_entity.pdbx_description
1 polymer ?
#
loop_
_entity_poly.entity_id
_entity_poly.type
_entity_poly.pdbx_seq_one_letter_code
_entity_poly.pdbx_strand_id
1 'polypeptide(L)'
;MRKRKIIGCVDEHGELHQGIPVFCRTKIHSPYGENWMQINQHFLEEFAARRDVGLEVYRVFMYLNARLDFHNIIRVPQVEIAKALGMRAPNVSRAVKKLVDLGILIPGPVASAWRLNPQAGWKGKVVDLREAQRQRLEIVK
;
A
#
# COMPACT_ATOMS: atom_id res chain seq x y z
N MET A 1 -44.52 10.80 -21.80
CA MET A 1 -43.58 10.27 -22.81
C MET A 1 -43.11 8.88 -22.39
N ARG A 2 -43.29 7.85 -23.22
CA ARG A 2 -42.87 6.46 -22.93
C ARG A 2 -41.34 6.41 -22.93
N LYS A 3 -40.71 6.02 -21.81
CA LYS A 3 -39.25 5.80 -21.75
C LYS A 3 -38.88 4.74 -22.78
N ARG A 4 -38.04 5.08 -23.77
CA ARG A 4 -37.49 4.09 -24.73
C ARG A 4 -36.66 3.09 -23.93
N LYS A 5 -37.11 1.84 -23.84
CA LYS A 5 -36.29 0.73 -23.36
C LYS A 5 -35.37 0.33 -24.51
N ILE A 6 -34.08 0.54 -24.37
CA ILE A 6 -33.07 -0.02 -25.28
C ILE A 6 -32.88 -1.48 -24.87
N ILE A 7 -33.18 -2.42 -25.76
CA ILE A 7 -33.29 -3.87 -25.45
C ILE A 7 -32.07 -4.66 -25.98
N GLY A 8 -31.27 -4.07 -26.88
CA GLY A 8 -30.19 -4.78 -27.56
C GLY A 8 -29.25 -3.87 -28.36
N CYS A 9 -28.23 -4.46 -28.98
CA CYS A 9 -27.42 -3.83 -30.03
C CYS A 9 -27.53 -4.59 -31.35
N VAL A 10 -27.26 -3.89 -32.45
CA VAL A 10 -27.16 -4.47 -33.80
C VAL A 10 -25.69 -4.48 -34.18
N ASP A 11 -25.18 -5.61 -34.64
CA ASP A 11 -23.80 -5.72 -35.13
C ASP A 11 -23.66 -5.27 -36.61
N GLU A 12 -22.46 -5.35 -37.16
CA GLU A 12 -22.17 -4.98 -38.55
C GLU A 12 -22.85 -5.89 -39.59
N HIS A 13 -23.37 -7.05 -39.17
CA HIS A 13 -24.10 -8.00 -40.00
C HIS A 13 -25.62 -7.86 -39.87
N GLY A 14 -26.10 -6.94 -39.02
CA GLY A 14 -27.53 -6.72 -38.81
C GLY A 14 -28.16 -7.66 -37.79
N GLU A 15 -27.38 -8.45 -37.04
CA GLU A 15 -27.90 -9.35 -36.03
C GLU A 15 -28.25 -8.60 -34.74
N LEU A 16 -29.39 -8.94 -34.13
CA LEU A 16 -29.85 -8.34 -32.89
C LEU A 16 -29.34 -9.13 -31.68
N HIS A 17 -28.40 -8.54 -30.94
CA HIS A 17 -27.88 -9.10 -29.70
C HIS A 17 -28.70 -8.60 -28.52
N GLN A 18 -29.13 -9.50 -27.64
CA GLN A 18 -29.79 -9.12 -26.39
C GLN A 18 -28.75 -8.55 -25.41
N GLY A 19 -29.02 -7.35 -24.88
CA GLY A 19 -28.12 -6.65 -23.95
C GLY A 19 -27.41 -5.44 -24.56
N ILE A 20 -26.67 -4.71 -23.72
CA ILE A 20 -25.96 -3.49 -24.14
C ILE A 20 -24.47 -3.81 -24.17
N PRO A 21 -23.77 -3.59 -25.30
CA PRO A 21 -22.33 -3.79 -25.37
C PRO A 21 -21.67 -2.71 -24.52
N VAL A 22 -21.04 -3.12 -23.43
CA VAL A 22 -20.25 -2.24 -22.57
C VAL A 22 -18.79 -2.45 -22.93
N PHE A 23 -18.13 -1.37 -23.38
CA PHE A 23 -16.68 -1.41 -23.55
C PHE A 23 -16.01 -1.47 -22.18
N CYS A 24 -15.63 -2.68 -21.77
CA CYS A 24 -14.78 -2.90 -20.61
C CYS A 24 -13.33 -2.73 -21.06
N ARG A 25 -12.74 -1.55 -20.80
CA ARG A 25 -11.32 -1.32 -21.07
C ARG A 25 -10.48 -2.41 -20.39
N THR A 26 -9.49 -2.95 -21.09
CA THR A 26 -8.48 -3.84 -20.50
C THR A 26 -7.91 -3.22 -19.22
N LYS A 27 -7.67 -4.06 -18.21
CA LYS A 27 -7.09 -3.61 -16.93
C LYS A 27 -5.82 -2.82 -17.21
N ILE A 28 -5.80 -1.55 -16.82
CA ILE A 28 -4.61 -0.71 -16.94
C ILE A 28 -3.63 -1.17 -15.86
N HIS A 29 -2.49 -1.70 -16.28
CA HIS A 29 -1.40 -2.02 -15.38
C HIS A 29 -0.65 -0.74 -15.01
N SER A 30 -0.10 -0.70 -13.79
CA SER A 30 0.74 0.41 -13.36
C SER A 30 1.99 0.48 -14.26
N PRO A 31 2.42 1.69 -14.70
CA PRO A 31 3.65 1.84 -15.47
C PRO A 31 4.90 1.43 -14.67
N TYR A 32 4.80 1.36 -13.34
CA TYR A 32 5.85 0.89 -12.44
C TYR A 32 5.91 -0.64 -12.31
N GLY A 33 5.10 -1.39 -13.07
CA GLY A 33 5.03 -2.85 -12.99
C GLY A 33 4.33 -3.35 -11.73
N GLU A 34 4.84 -4.45 -11.15
CA GLU A 34 4.22 -5.12 -9.99
C GLU A 34 4.70 -4.58 -8.64
N ASN A 35 5.89 -3.97 -8.61
CA ASN A 35 6.57 -3.56 -7.38
C ASN A 35 6.43 -2.06 -7.12
N TRP A 36 5.19 -1.62 -6.95
CA TRP A 36 4.89 -0.24 -6.61
C TRP A 36 3.96 -0.17 -5.40
N MET A 37 3.92 1.01 -4.79
CA MET A 37 3.02 1.35 -3.71
C MET A 37 2.55 2.79 -3.88
N GLN A 38 1.43 3.11 -3.24
CA GLN A 38 0.97 4.49 -3.04
C GLN A 38 1.52 4.99 -1.72
N ILE A 39 1.94 6.25 -1.66
CA ILE A 39 2.40 6.87 -0.42
C ILE A 39 1.68 8.20 -0.22
N ASN A 40 1.32 8.48 1.02
CA ASN A 40 0.64 9.73 1.38
C ASN A 40 1.68 10.86 1.41
N GLN A 41 1.47 11.89 0.59
CA GLN A 41 2.39 13.03 0.49
C GLN A 41 2.45 13.85 1.77
N HIS A 42 1.32 14.01 2.47
CA HIS A 42 1.28 14.72 3.74
C HIS A 42 2.08 13.98 4.82
N PHE A 43 1.94 12.65 4.86
CA PHE A 43 2.77 11.82 5.72
C PHE A 43 4.27 11.98 5.40
N LEU A 44 4.65 12.02 4.12
CA LEU A 44 6.05 12.21 3.72
C LEU A 44 6.59 13.56 4.19
N GLU A 45 5.80 14.63 4.05
CA GLU A 45 6.16 15.96 4.52
C GLU A 45 6.35 15.99 6.03
N GLU A 46 5.38 15.46 6.79
CA GLU A 46 5.46 15.36 8.25
C GLU A 46 6.66 14.53 8.69
N PHE A 47 6.87 13.37 8.06
CA PHE A 47 7.98 12.46 8.36
C PHE A 47 9.33 13.13 8.06
N ALA A 48 9.46 13.82 6.92
CA ALA A 48 10.64 14.56 6.52
C ALA A 48 11.02 15.68 7.49
N ALA A 49 10.03 16.38 8.05
CA ALA A 49 10.24 17.50 8.97
C ALA A 49 10.71 17.08 10.38
N ARG A 50 10.65 15.78 10.71
CA ARG A 50 10.98 15.27 12.04
C ARG A 50 12.48 15.34 12.33
N ARG A 51 12.85 16.07 13.40
CA ARG A 51 14.23 16.15 13.90
C ARG A 51 14.68 14.92 14.66
N ASP A 52 13.74 14.12 15.17
CA ASP A 52 14.02 12.90 15.94
C ASP A 52 14.22 11.66 15.05
N VAL A 53 14.19 11.83 13.73
CA VAL A 53 14.39 10.77 12.73
C VAL A 53 15.73 11.00 12.03
N GLY A 54 16.71 10.13 12.31
CA GLY A 54 18.02 10.17 11.68
C GLY A 54 18.09 9.39 10.36
N LEU A 55 19.22 9.51 9.66
CA LEU A 55 19.47 8.85 8.37
C LEU A 55 19.26 7.33 8.43
N GLU A 56 19.64 6.67 9.53
CA GLU A 56 19.47 5.22 9.67
C GLU A 56 17.99 4.83 9.65
N VAL A 57 17.14 5.62 10.33
CA VAL A 57 15.69 5.40 10.37
C VAL A 57 15.08 5.61 8.98
N TYR A 58 15.50 6.66 8.25
CA TYR A 58 15.08 6.87 6.86
C TYR A 58 15.47 5.71 5.95
N ARG A 59 16.72 5.26 6.01
CA ARG A 59 17.21 4.16 5.16
C ARG A 59 16.46 2.86 5.45
N VAL A 60 16.21 2.55 6.72
CA VAL A 60 15.40 1.39 7.12
C VAL A 60 13.96 1.55 6.62
N PHE A 61 13.34 2.71 6.81
CA PHE A 61 11.99 2.98 6.30
C PHE A 61 11.91 2.76 4.78
N MET A 62 12.83 3.34 4.00
CA MET A 62 12.84 3.18 2.54
C MET A 62 13.04 1.73 2.11
N TYR A 63 13.94 1.00 2.77
CA TYR A 63 14.15 -0.43 2.50
C TYR A 63 12.90 -1.27 2.79
N LEU A 64 12.23 -1.02 3.90
CA LEU A 64 10.99 -1.71 4.26
C LEU A 64 9.88 -1.43 3.24
N ASN A 65 9.75 -0.20 2.74
CA ASN A 65 8.77 0.14 1.70
C ASN A 65 9.07 -0.58 0.37
N ALA A 66 10.35 -0.76 0.02
CA ALA A 66 10.75 -1.54 -1.14
C ALA A 66 10.41 -3.05 -1.02
N ARG A 67 10.21 -3.54 0.20
CA ARG A 67 9.90 -4.95 0.51
C ARG A 67 8.45 -5.17 0.96
N LEU A 68 7.57 -4.19 0.73
CA LEU A 68 6.15 -4.34 1.02
C LEU A 68 5.51 -5.41 0.13
N ASP A 69 4.66 -6.22 0.74
CA ASP A 69 3.69 -7.10 0.09
C ASP A 69 2.28 -6.48 0.11
N PHE A 70 1.34 -7.16 -0.53
CA PHE A 70 -0.08 -6.79 -0.51
C PHE A 70 -0.60 -6.59 0.92
N HIS A 71 -1.50 -5.62 1.10
CA HIS A 71 -2.06 -5.21 2.39
C HIS A 71 -0.99 -4.75 3.40
N ASN A 72 0.04 -4.08 2.88
CA ASN A 72 1.12 -3.48 3.66
C ASN A 72 1.94 -4.46 4.51
N ILE A 73 1.94 -5.75 4.17
CA ILE A 73 2.65 -6.77 4.95
C ILE A 73 4.16 -6.63 4.70
N ILE A 74 4.95 -6.76 5.77
CA ILE A 74 6.41 -6.76 5.73
C ILE A 74 6.89 -8.00 6.47
N ARG A 75 7.60 -8.88 5.78
CA ARG A 75 8.16 -10.13 6.33
C ARG A 75 9.65 -10.22 6.04
N VAL A 76 10.41 -9.29 6.59
CA VAL A 76 11.85 -9.20 6.33
C VAL A 76 12.63 -9.28 7.65
N PRO A 77 13.48 -10.29 7.86
CA PRO A 77 14.28 -10.37 9.07
C PRO A 77 15.21 -9.15 9.24
N GLN A 78 15.38 -8.64 10.47
CA GLN A 78 16.27 -7.49 10.71
C GLN A 78 17.73 -7.76 10.32
N VAL A 79 18.16 -9.02 10.38
CA VAL A 79 19.47 -9.46 9.89
C VAL A 79 19.64 -9.26 8.38
N GLU A 80 18.58 -9.45 7.60
CA GLU A 80 18.57 -9.18 6.15
C GLU A 80 18.69 -7.67 5.91
N ILE A 81 17.92 -6.86 6.66
CA ILE A 81 17.97 -5.39 6.57
C ILE A 81 19.38 -4.88 6.89
N ALA A 82 19.99 -5.40 7.97
CA ALA A 82 21.34 -5.04 8.38
C ALA A 82 22.37 -5.36 7.27
N LYS A 83 22.29 -6.55 6.68
CA LYS A 83 23.15 -6.97 5.57
C LYS A 83 22.94 -6.10 4.33
N ALA A 84 21.69 -5.86 3.93
CA ALA A 84 21.36 -5.09 2.74
C ALA A 84 21.77 -3.62 2.85
N LEU A 85 21.68 -3.03 4.05
CA LEU A 85 22.01 -1.62 4.28
C LEU A 85 23.44 -1.39 4.76
N GLY A 86 24.23 -2.45 4.99
CA GLY A 86 25.55 -2.34 5.60
C GLY A 86 25.51 -1.73 7.01
N MET A 87 24.44 -2.00 7.75
CA MET A 87 24.21 -1.46 9.10
C MET A 87 24.55 -2.48 10.18
N ARG A 88 24.95 -2.01 11.36
CA ARG A 88 25.04 -2.86 12.54
C ARG A 88 23.64 -3.24 13.01
N ALA A 89 23.45 -4.49 13.44
CA ALA A 89 22.14 -4.99 13.89
C ALA A 89 21.47 -4.10 14.97
N PRO A 90 22.17 -3.56 15.99
CA PRO A 90 21.56 -2.64 16.95
C PRO A 90 21.01 -1.35 16.34
N ASN A 91 21.57 -0.86 15.23
CA ASN A 91 21.09 0.34 14.56
C ASN A 91 19.76 0.05 13.85
N VAL A 92 19.66 -1.10 13.19
CA VAL A 92 18.41 -1.57 12.59
C VAL A 92 17.34 -1.79 13.66
N SER A 93 17.66 -2.47 14.76
CA SER A 93 16.68 -2.71 15.83
C SER A 93 16.17 -1.40 16.45
N ARG A 94 17.06 -0.42 16.68
CA ARG A 94 16.66 0.91 17.17
C ARG A 94 15.81 1.66 16.15
N ALA A 95 16.15 1.60 14.87
CA ALA A 95 15.38 2.24 13.80
C ALA A 95 13.98 1.63 13.65
N VAL A 96 13.87 0.30 13.64
CA VAL A 96 12.58 -0.40 13.59
C VAL A 96 11.74 -0.06 14.82
N LYS A 97 12.33 -0.08 16.02
CA LYS A 97 11.63 0.32 17.24
C LYS A 97 11.11 1.75 17.14
N LYS A 98 11.94 2.69 16.68
CA LYS A 98 11.53 4.08 16.48
C LYS A 98 10.35 4.20 15.51
N LEU A 99 10.36 3.47 14.40
CA LEU A 99 9.23 3.46 13.44
C LEU A 99 7.94 2.87 14.04
N VAL A 100 8.06 1.88 14.93
CA VAL A 100 6.92 1.34 15.69
C VAL A 100 6.41 2.36 16.70
N ASP A 101 7.30 2.99 17.47
CA ASP A 101 6.94 4.01 18.47
C ASP A 101 6.24 5.22 17.82
N LEU A 102 6.62 5.57 16.58
CA LEU A 102 5.98 6.61 15.77
C LEU A 102 4.65 6.17 15.14
N GLY A 103 4.24 4.91 15.30
CA GLY A 103 3.02 4.36 14.70
C GLY A 103 3.06 4.22 13.18
N ILE A 104 4.25 4.32 12.59
CA ILE A 104 4.51 4.15 11.15
C ILE A 104 4.49 2.66 10.80
N LEU A 105 5.12 1.84 11.65
CA LEU A 105 5.02 0.38 11.58
C LEU A 105 4.10 -0.14 12.68
N ILE A 106 3.29 -1.12 12.33
CA ILE A 106 2.40 -1.85 13.23
C ILE A 106 2.99 -3.25 13.41
N PRO A 107 3.22 -3.74 14.64
CA PRO A 107 3.61 -5.12 14.87
C PRO A 107 2.57 -6.09 14.29
N GLY A 108 3.03 -7.11 13.58
CA GLY A 108 2.20 -8.19 13.07
C GLY A 108 1.96 -9.29 14.12
N PRO A 109 1.10 -10.28 13.80
CA PRO A 109 0.80 -11.40 14.70
C PRO A 109 1.98 -12.38 14.89
N VAL A 110 2.97 -12.35 13.98
CA VAL A 110 4.15 -13.23 14.02
C VAL A 110 5.39 -12.39 14.31
N ALA A 111 6.34 -12.97 15.05
CA ALA A 111 7.62 -12.33 15.32
C ALA A 111 8.33 -11.92 14.00
N SER A 112 8.87 -10.71 13.96
CA SER A 112 9.49 -10.11 12.76
C SER A 112 8.56 -9.90 11.56
N ALA A 113 7.24 -9.95 11.77
CA ALA A 113 6.27 -9.44 10.80
C ALA A 113 5.83 -8.04 11.24
N TRP A 114 5.79 -7.11 10.29
CA TRP A 114 5.22 -5.78 10.50
C TRP A 114 4.19 -5.47 9.43
N ARG A 115 3.40 -4.44 9.67
CA ARG A 115 2.55 -3.81 8.67
C ARG A 115 2.85 -2.32 8.59
N LEU A 116 2.96 -1.78 7.39
CA LEU A 116 2.98 -0.32 7.22
C LEU A 116 1.60 0.25 7.57
N ASN A 117 1.60 1.36 8.30
CA ASN A 117 0.40 2.14 8.58
C ASN A 117 -0.34 2.49 7.26
N PRO A 118 -1.61 2.09 7.09
CA PRO A 118 -2.41 2.45 5.91
C PRO A 118 -2.60 3.96 5.69
N GLN A 119 -2.39 4.78 6.74
CA GLN A 119 -2.40 6.24 6.65
C GLN A 119 -1.10 6.80 6.04
N ALA A 120 0.01 6.07 6.14
CA ALA A 120 1.31 6.46 5.62
C ALA A 120 1.47 6.06 4.14
N GLY A 121 1.02 4.85 3.78
CA GLY A 121 1.08 4.35 2.41
C GLY A 121 0.29 3.07 2.23
N TRP A 122 0.14 2.62 0.99
CA TRP A 122 -0.66 1.46 0.62
C TRP A 122 -0.07 0.67 -0.54
N LYS A 123 0.09 -0.64 -0.35
CA LYS A 123 0.31 -1.62 -1.43
C LYS A 123 -0.87 -2.58 -1.49
N GLY A 124 -1.73 -2.45 -2.50
CA GLY A 124 -2.91 -3.29 -2.67
C GLY A 124 -4.00 -2.62 -3.48
N LYS A 125 -5.23 -3.15 -3.40
CA LYS A 125 -6.39 -2.54 -4.06
C LYS A 125 -6.89 -1.35 -3.25
N VAL A 126 -7.40 -0.33 -3.93
CA VAL A 126 -7.94 0.88 -3.28
C VAL A 126 -9.20 0.59 -2.45
N VAL A 127 -10.00 -0.40 -2.84
CA VAL A 127 -11.17 -0.83 -2.05
C VAL A 127 -10.76 -1.33 -0.66
N ASP A 128 -9.69 -2.13 -0.61
CA ASP A 128 -9.15 -2.70 0.63
C ASP A 128 -8.49 -1.62 1.52
N LEU A 129 -7.94 -0.56 0.92
CA LEU A 129 -7.37 0.58 1.66
C LEU A 129 -8.42 1.26 2.54
N ARG A 130 -9.62 1.51 1.99
CA ARG A 130 -10.70 2.19 2.73
C ARG A 130 -11.11 1.40 3.96
N GLU A 131 -11.16 0.08 3.84
CA GLU A 131 -11.45 -0.82 4.95
C GLU A 131 -10.33 -0.79 5.99
N ALA A 132 -9.07 -0.89 5.55
CA ALA A 132 -7.91 -0.86 6.43
C ALA A 132 -7.79 0.47 7.21
N GLN A 133 -8.15 1.60 6.60
CA GLN A 133 -8.20 2.90 7.26
C GLN A 133 -9.30 2.98 8.31
N ARG A 134 -10.49 2.39 8.07
CA ARG A 134 -11.60 2.35 9.03
C ARG A 134 -11.27 1.50 10.25
N GLN A 135 -10.78 0.27 10.04
CA GLN A 135 -10.42 -0.63 11.14
C GLN A 135 -9.44 0.03 12.13
N ARG A 136 -8.53 0.89 11.65
CA ARG A 136 -7.58 1.59 12.52
C ARG A 136 -8.22 2.74 13.31
N LEU A 137 -9.21 3.44 12.76
CA LEU A 137 -9.95 4.47 13.52
C LEU A 137 -10.66 3.87 14.73
N GLU A 138 -11.07 2.60 14.66
CA GLU A 138 -11.78 1.90 15.74
C GLU A 138 -10.88 1.41 16.87
N ILE A 139 -9.58 1.19 16.61
CA ILE A 139 -8.61 0.66 17.59
C ILE A 139 -8.06 1.77 18.51
N VAL A 140 -8.25 3.05 18.17
CA VAL A 140 -7.91 4.18 19.05
C VAL A 140 -9.09 4.41 20.02
N LYS A 141 -9.10 3.68 21.14
CA LYS A 141 -9.98 3.90 22.30
C LYS A 141 -9.16 4.13 23.55
#